data_AF-A0A6G2PUM3-F1
#
_entry.id   AF-A0A6G2PUM3-F1
#
_cell.length_a   1.000
_cell.length_b   1.000
_cell.length_c   1.000
_cell.angle_alpha   90.00
_cell.angle_beta   90.00
_cell.angle_gamma   90.00
#
_symmetry.space_group_name_H-M   'P 1'
#
loop_
_entity.id
_entity.type
_entity.pdbx_description
1 polymer ?
#
loop_
_entity_poly.entity_id
_entity_poly.type
_entity_poly.pdbx_seq_one_letter_code
_entity_poly.pdbx_strand_id
1 'polypeptide(L)'
;PPQVVSGATCDAEAAWRGAFLAHGSLTEPGRSSSLEVTCPGPEAALALVGAARRLSIAAKAREVRGVDRVVVRDGDAIGALLTRLGAHESVLA
;
A
#
# COMPACT_ATOMS: atom_id res chain seq x y z
N PRO A 1 -10.23 10.79 -6.41
CA PRO A 1 -10.65 11.24 -7.78
C PRO A 1 -10.39 10.15 -8.83
N PRO A 2 -11.25 9.98 -9.84
CA PRO A 2 -11.10 8.93 -10.86
C PRO A 2 -9.77 9.00 -11.60
N GLN A 3 -9.20 10.19 -11.79
CA GLN A 3 -7.90 10.37 -12.46
C GLN A 3 -6.73 9.72 -11.71
N VAL A 4 -6.82 9.57 -10.38
CA VAL A 4 -5.81 8.85 -9.57
C VAL A 4 -6.04 7.33 -9.66
N VAL A 5 -7.25 6.90 -10.02
CA VAL A 5 -7.65 5.50 -10.18
C VAL A 5 -7.43 5.02 -11.63
N SER A 6 -7.44 5.91 -12.63
CA SER A 6 -7.16 5.63 -14.04
C SER A 6 -5.85 6.25 -14.57
N GLY A 7 -5.06 6.87 -13.69
CA GLY A 7 -3.80 7.54 -14.02
C GLY A 7 -2.70 6.56 -14.39
N ALA A 8 -1.59 7.10 -14.88
CA ALA A 8 -0.41 6.34 -15.28
C ALA A 8 0.18 5.56 -14.09
N THR A 9 1.04 4.57 -14.36
CA THR A 9 1.73 3.79 -13.31
C THR A 9 2.47 4.69 -12.31
N CYS A 10 3.00 5.84 -12.75
CA CYS A 10 3.60 6.85 -11.87
C CYS A 10 2.62 7.45 -10.86
N ASP A 11 1.35 7.63 -11.22
CA ASP A 11 0.32 8.17 -10.33
C ASP A 11 -0.06 7.14 -9.26
N ALA A 12 -0.08 5.85 -9.64
CA ALA A 12 -0.29 4.75 -8.70
C ALA A 12 0.87 4.66 -7.68
N GLU A 13 2.11 4.81 -8.14
CA GLU A 13 3.28 4.84 -7.26
C GLU A 13 3.27 6.07 -6.34
N ALA A 14 2.94 7.26 -6.86
CA ALA A 14 2.82 8.47 -6.05
C ALA A 14 1.69 8.39 -5.02
N ALA A 15 0.53 7.84 -5.39
CA ALA A 15 -0.59 7.63 -4.48
C ALA A 15 -0.23 6.65 -3.36
N TRP A 16 0.42 5.53 -3.68
CA TRP A 16 0.90 4.59 -2.67
C TRP A 16 1.98 5.20 -1.78
N ARG A 17 2.88 6.00 -2.33
CA ARG A 17 3.91 6.70 -1.56
C ARG A 17 3.29 7.65 -0.54
N GLY A 18 2.35 8.49 -0.99
CA GLY A 18 1.65 9.43 -0.12
C GLY A 18 0.86 8.72 0.98
N ALA A 19 0.14 7.65 0.62
CA ALA A 19 -0.66 6.89 1.57
C ALA A 19 0.21 6.17 2.62
N PHE A 20 1.33 5.59 2.19
CA PHE A 20 2.29 4.94 3.09
C PHE A 20 2.99 5.95 4.01
N LEU A 21 3.41 7.11 3.51
CA LEU A 21 4.03 8.14 4.35
C LEU A 21 3.06 8.76 5.37
N ALA A 22 1.79 8.91 4.99
CA ALA A 22 0.79 9.50 5.88
C ALA A 22 0.33 8.53 6.99
N HIS A 23 0.02 7.29 6.62
CA HIS A 23 -0.67 6.34 7.49
C HIS A 23 -0.21 4.88 7.32
N GLY A 24 0.97 4.68 6.74
CA GLY A 24 1.56 3.36 6.53
C GLY A 24 2.29 2.84 7.77
N SER A 25 2.26 1.53 7.94
CA SER A 25 3.04 0.83 8.95
C SER A 25 3.57 -0.49 8.38
N LEU A 26 4.83 -0.80 8.67
CA LEU A 26 5.46 -2.07 8.34
C LEU A 26 5.68 -2.85 9.63
N THR A 27 5.19 -4.08 9.67
CA THR A 27 5.50 -5.03 10.74
C THR A 27 6.76 -5.79 10.36
N GLU A 28 7.74 -5.82 11.27
CA GLU A 28 9.10 -6.34 11.05
C GLU A 28 9.16 -7.72 10.37
N PRO A 29 10.24 -7.97 9.61
CA PRO A 29 10.49 -9.25 8.96
C PRO A 29 10.72 -10.34 10.02
N GLY A 30 9.73 -11.23 10.13
CA GLY A 30 9.77 -12.45 10.94
C GLY A 30 8.99 -13.56 10.23
N ARG A 31 8.13 -14.30 10.95
CA ARG A 31 7.32 -15.35 10.33
C ARG A 31 6.19 -14.81 9.42
N SER A 32 5.87 -13.52 9.51
CA SER A 32 4.79 -12.87 8.76
C SER A 32 5.02 -11.37 8.59
N SER A 33 5.64 -10.96 7.48
CA SER A 33 5.74 -9.55 7.10
C SER A 33 4.36 -9.00 6.71
N SER A 34 4.01 -7.82 7.19
CA SER A 34 2.78 -7.14 6.76
C SER A 34 3.01 -5.65 6.59
N LEU A 35 2.59 -5.11 5.45
CA LEU A 35 2.44 -3.68 5.24
C LEU A 35 0.96 -3.33 5.35
N GLU A 36 0.65 -2.36 6.19
CA GLU A 36 -0.70 -1.84 6.37
C GLU A 36 -0.74 -0.34 6.06
N VAL A 37 -1.84 0.12 5.48
CA VAL A 37 -2.14 1.54 5.29
C VAL A 37 -3.54 1.80 5.83
N THR A 38 -3.65 2.69 6.82
CA THR A 38 -4.94 3.13 7.32
C THR A 38 -5.57 4.11 6.33
N CYS A 39 -6.83 3.88 5.99
CA CYS A 39 -7.59 4.67 5.04
C CYS A 39 -8.69 5.46 5.77
N PRO A 40 -9.02 6.69 5.32
CA PRO A 40 -10.06 7.51 5.93
C PRO A 40 -11.49 7.00 5.67
N GLY A 41 -11.65 5.94 4.88
CA GLY A 41 -12.92 5.31 4.58
C GLY A 41 -12.80 4.20 3.52
N PRO A 42 -13.90 3.50 3.22
CA PRO A 42 -13.88 2.30 2.38
C PRO A 42 -13.57 2.62 0.91
N GLU A 43 -14.01 3.78 0.43
CA GLU A 43 -13.73 4.25 -0.94
C GLU A 43 -12.23 4.49 -1.15
N ALA A 44 -11.55 5.06 -0.16
CA ALA A 44 -10.11 5.28 -0.20
C ALA A 44 -9.34 3.95 -0.18
N ALA A 45 -9.80 2.98 0.63
CA ALA A 45 -9.22 1.64 0.66
C ALA A 45 -9.38 0.92 -0.68
N LEU A 46 -10.57 0.98 -1.29
CA LEU A 46 -10.83 0.41 -2.61
C LEU A 46 -9.97 1.06 -3.70
N ALA A 47 -9.85 2.38 -3.69
CA ALA A 47 -9.01 3.12 -4.64
C ALA A 47 -7.54 2.72 -4.51
N LEU A 48 -7.03 2.59 -3.28
CA LEU A 48 -5.66 2.20 -2.99
C LEU A 48 -5.36 0.75 -3.40
N VAL A 49 -6.30 -0.18 -3.16
CA VAL A 49 -6.23 -1.56 -3.68
C VAL A 49 -6.19 -1.56 -5.21
N GLY A 50 -7.02 -0.74 -5.87
CA GLY A 50 -7.01 -0.57 -7.31
C GLY A 50 -5.66 -0.06 -7.83
N ALA A 51 -5.03 0.88 -7.13
CA ALA A 51 -3.69 1.36 -7.45
C ALA A 51 -2.61 0.27 -7.28
N ALA A 52 -2.69 -0.55 -6.23
CA ALA A 52 -1.72 -1.65 -6.01
C ALA A 52 -1.82 -2.70 -7.11
N ARG A 53 -3.04 -3.03 -7.54
CA ARG A 53 -3.27 -3.98 -8.64
C ARG A 53 -2.59 -3.53 -9.94
N ARG A 54 -2.55 -2.22 -10.22
CA ARG A 54 -1.85 -1.69 -11.40
C ARG A 54 -0.33 -1.81 -11.30
N LEU A 55 0.20 -1.91 -10.09
CA LEU A 55 1.63 -2.16 -9.82
C LEU A 55 1.95 -3.66 -9.72
N SER A 56 0.99 -4.54 -10.04
CA SER A 56 1.07 -5.99 -9.88
C SER A 56 1.28 -6.44 -8.43
N ILE A 57 0.79 -5.66 -7.46
CA ILE A 57 0.88 -5.94 -6.03
C ILE A 57 -0.47 -6.40 -5.49
N ALA A 58 -0.49 -7.54 -4.81
CA ALA A 58 -1.68 -8.09 -4.19
C ALA A 58 -1.95 -7.40 -2.85
N ALA A 59 -2.91 -6.47 -2.83
CA ALA A 59 -3.38 -5.79 -1.63
C ALA A 59 -4.84 -6.15 -1.32
N LYS A 60 -5.22 -6.14 -0.04
CA LYS A 60 -6.59 -6.43 0.40
C LYS A 60 -7.11 -5.35 1.35
N ALA A 61 -8.27 -4.79 1.04
CA ALA A 61 -9.01 -3.94 1.96
C ALA A 61 -9.65 -4.77 3.08
N ARG A 62 -9.59 -4.29 4.31
CA ARG A 62 -10.19 -4.89 5.51
C ARG A 62 -10.59 -3.78 6.47
N GLU A 63 -11.71 -3.95 7.15
CA GLU A 63 -12.09 -3.09 8.28
C GLU A 63 -11.58 -3.72 9.59
N VAL A 64 -10.94 -2.92 10.43
CA VAL A 64 -10.47 -3.33 11.76
C VAL A 64 -10.93 -2.30 12.77
N ARG A 65 -11.84 -2.71 13.67
CA ARG A 65 -12.40 -1.84 14.73
C ARG A 65 -12.99 -0.52 14.18
N GLY A 66 -13.73 -0.59 13.06
CA GLY A 66 -14.33 0.59 12.43
C GLY A 66 -13.36 1.45 11.62
N VAL A 67 -12.13 0.96 11.38
CA VAL A 67 -11.11 1.65 10.58
C VAL A 67 -10.80 0.83 9.34
N ASP A 68 -10.97 1.42 8.17
CA ASP A 68 -10.58 0.81 6.90
C ASP A 68 -9.05 0.76 6.76
N ARG A 69 -8.54 -0.40 6.37
CA ARG A 69 -7.12 -0.65 6.16
C ARG A 69 -6.90 -1.38 4.86
N VAL A 70 -5.79 -1.09 4.21
CA VAL A 70 -5.27 -1.89 3.10
C VAL A 70 -4.05 -2.64 3.57
N VAL A 71 -4.04 -3.96 3.36
CA VAL A 71 -2.98 -4.85 3.85
C VAL A 71 -2.32 -5.59 2.69
N VAL A 72 -0.99 -5.63 2.69
CA VAL A 72 -0.14 -6.49 1.86
C VAL A 72 0.58 -7.47 2.79
N ARG A 73 0.56 -8.77 2.47
CA ARG A 73 1.10 -9.83 3.34
C ARG A 73 2.19 -10.68 2.70
N ASP A 74 2.46 -10.45 1.42
CA ASP A 74 3.51 -11.15 0.69
C ASP A 74 4.80 -10.35 0.81
N GLY A 75 5.84 -10.96 1.40
CA GLY A 75 7.13 -10.30 1.63
C GLY A 75 7.78 -9.82 0.34
N ASP A 76 7.66 -10.58 -0.75
CA ASP A 76 8.21 -10.21 -2.05
C ASP A 76 7.43 -9.04 -2.65
N ALA A 77 6.10 -9.06 -2.51
CA ALA A 77 5.24 -7.95 -2.93
C ALA A 77 5.48 -6.67 -2.12
N ILE A 78 5.76 -6.80 -0.82
CA ILE A 78 6.13 -5.67 0.06
C ILE A 78 7.48 -5.10 -0.37
N GLY A 79 8.49 -5.94 -0.59
CA GLY A 79 9.80 -5.50 -1.07
C GLY A 79 9.73 -4.79 -2.43
N ALA A 80 8.95 -5.36 -3.37
CA ALA A 80 8.69 -4.75 -4.68
C ALA A 80 7.97 -3.40 -4.56
N LEU A 81 6.98 -3.29 -3.65
CA LEU A 81 6.29 -2.04 -3.38
C LEU A 81 7.27 -1.00 -2.83
N LEU A 82 8.01 -1.31 -1.76
CA LEU A 82 8.94 -0.38 -1.12
C LEU A 82 10.03 0.13 -2.08
N THR A 83 10.52 -0.75 -2.96
CA THR A 83 11.49 -0.39 -4.01
C THR A 83 10.91 0.64 -4.97
N ARG A 84 9.67 0.44 -5.45
CA ARG A 84 8.97 1.40 -6.33
C ARG A 84 8.62 2.71 -5.62
N LEU A 85 8.34 2.63 -4.32
CA LEU A 85 8.06 3.81 -3.50
C LEU A 85 9.29 4.67 -3.24
N GLY A 86 10.49 4.24 -3.63
CA GLY A 86 11.73 4.96 -3.32
C GLY A 86 12.18 4.80 -1.87
N ALA A 87 11.55 3.90 -1.12
CA ALA A 87 11.90 3.56 0.26
C ALA A 87 12.96 2.44 0.30
N HIS A 88 13.97 2.52 -0.57
CA HIS A 88 15.03 1.51 -0.65
C HIS A 88 15.83 1.40 0.67
N GLU A 89 15.99 2.52 1.38
CA GLU A 89 16.68 2.55 2.68
C GLU A 89 15.85 1.92 3.82
N SER A 90 14.51 1.89 3.73
CA SER A 90 13.64 1.27 4.74
C SER A 90 13.53 -0.25 4.62
N VAL A 91 14.08 -0.84 3.54
CA VAL A 91 14.18 -2.31 3.37
C VAL A 91 15.46 -2.87 3.99
N LEU A 92 16.46 -2.01 4.25
CA LEU A 92 17.80 -2.40 4.71
C LEU A 92 18.05 -2.13 6.21
N ALA A 93 17.09 -1.51 6.91
CA ALA A 93 17.17 -1.19 8.34
C ALA A 93 16.56 -2.28 9.23
#